data_AF-A0A662A3B6-F1
#
_entry.id   AF-A0A662A3B6-F1
#
_cell.length_a   1.000
_cell.length_b   1.000
_cell.length_c   1.000
_cell.angle_alpha   90.00
_cell.angle_beta   90.00
_cell.angle_gamma   90.00
#
_symmetry.space_group_name_H-M   'P 1'
#
loop_
_entity.id
_entity.type
_entity.pdbx_description
1 polymer ?
#
loop_
_entity_poly.entity_id
_entity_poly.type
_entity_poly.pdbx_seq_one_letter_code
_entity_poly.pdbx_strand_id
1 'polypeptide(L)'
;MERISTYGAFMNKNTKDSIFIFNCYFDHIGKISQKMSSELILEKIKEFGLNKSRIIVMGDLNCESQDELIQLFREELDDAIEI
;
A
#
# COMPACT_ATOMS: atom_id res chain seq x y z
N MET A 1 -6.46 -13.36 14.31
CA MET A 1 -6.24 -11.96 14.74
C MET A 1 -6.54 -11.08 13.55
N GLU A 2 -7.33 -10.05 13.77
CA GLU A 2 -7.72 -9.07 12.77
C GLU A 2 -6.50 -8.24 12.34
N ARG A 3 -6.44 -7.88 11.06
CA ARG A 3 -5.43 -6.99 10.51
C ARG A 3 -6.07 -5.65 10.15
N ILE A 4 -5.27 -4.59 10.28
CA ILE A 4 -5.71 -3.23 10.01
C ILE A 4 -4.67 -2.51 9.15
N SER A 5 -5.15 -1.64 8.28
CA SER A 5 -4.35 -0.64 7.60
C SER A 5 -4.79 0.74 8.10
N THR A 6 -3.83 1.62 8.40
CA THR A 6 -4.10 3.01 8.75
C THR A 6 -3.66 3.91 7.60
N TYR A 7 -4.53 4.83 7.23
CA TYR A 7 -4.32 5.77 6.14
C TYR A 7 -4.24 7.21 6.65
N GLY A 8 -3.33 8.00 6.07
CA GLY A 8 -3.20 9.44 6.35
C GLY A 8 -2.95 10.25 5.08
N ALA A 9 -3.65 11.39 4.98
CA ALA A 9 -3.41 12.42 3.98
C ALA A 9 -2.59 13.54 4.60
N PHE A 10 -1.40 13.81 4.04
CA PHE A 10 -0.49 14.82 4.53
C PHE A 10 -0.23 15.86 3.45
N MET A 11 -0.06 17.12 3.85
CA MET A 11 0.26 18.22 2.95
C MET A 11 1.53 18.92 3.41
N ASN A 12 2.46 19.12 2.48
CA ASN A 12 3.64 19.93 2.71
C ASN A 12 3.22 21.39 2.93
N LYS A 13 3.58 21.98 4.08
CA LYS A 13 3.15 23.35 4.43
C LYS A 13 3.73 24.43 3.50
N ASN A 14 4.87 24.17 2.88
CA ASN A 14 5.59 25.10 2.01
C ASN A 14 5.14 24.98 0.54
N THR A 15 5.20 23.77 -0.02
CA THR A 15 4.86 23.54 -1.45
C THR A 15 3.36 23.36 -1.69
N LYS A 16 2.59 23.05 -0.64
CA LYS A 16 1.17 22.64 -0.70
C LYS A 16 0.92 21.33 -1.44
N ASP A 17 1.97 20.58 -1.77
CA ASP A 17 1.84 19.25 -2.33
C ASP A 17 1.30 18.27 -1.28
N SER A 18 0.45 17.36 -1.73
CA SER A 18 -0.11 16.30 -0.88
C SER A 18 0.59 14.95 -1.12
N ILE A 19 0.70 14.16 -0.06
CA ILE A 19 1.10 12.76 -0.10
C ILE A 19 0.14 11.94 0.75
N PHE A 20 -0.11 10.71 0.30
CA PHE A 20 -1.09 9.81 0.88
C PHE A 20 -0.38 8.53 1.32
N ILE A 21 -0.46 8.19 2.59
CA ILE A 21 0.32 7.09 3.18
C ILE A 21 -0.63 6.05 3.74
N PHE A 22 -0.45 4.80 3.32
CA PHE A 22 -1.09 3.62 3.87
C PHE A 22 -0.04 2.81 4.63
N ASN A 23 -0.23 2.62 5.94
CA ASN A 23 0.64 1.80 6.77
C ASN A 23 -0.06 0.49 7.17
N CYS A 24 0.57 -0.64 6.89
CA CYS A 24 -0.06 -1.96 6.98
C CYS A 24 0.75 -2.94 7.84
N TYR A 25 0.06 -3.88 8.47
CA TYR A 25 0.68 -5.08 9.04
C TYR A 25 -0.10 -6.32 8.62
N PHE A 26 0.43 -7.05 7.65
CA PHE A 26 -0.29 -8.16 7.01
C PHE A 26 -0.27 -9.43 7.86
N ASP A 27 -1.15 -10.37 7.52
CA ASP A 27 -1.10 -11.68 8.13
C ASP A 27 0.19 -12.41 7.79
N HIS A 28 0.74 -13.19 8.71
CA HIS A 28 2.01 -13.89 8.53
C HIS A 28 1.83 -15.35 8.08
N ILE A 29 0.60 -15.88 8.12
CA ILE A 29 0.29 -17.28 7.80
C ILE A 29 -0.51 -17.36 6.49
N GLY A 30 -1.55 -16.53 6.36
CA GLY A 30 -2.53 -16.63 5.30
C GLY A 30 -2.10 -15.92 4.01
N LYS A 31 -1.55 -16.67 3.06
CA LYS A 31 -1.23 -16.16 1.70
C LYS A 31 -2.45 -15.54 0.99
N ILE A 32 -3.61 -16.18 1.10
CA ILE A 32 -4.87 -15.64 0.55
C ILE A 32 -5.23 -14.31 1.23
N SER A 33 -5.10 -14.21 2.55
CA SER A 33 -5.38 -12.94 3.25
C SER A 33 -4.39 -11.84 2.87
N GLN A 34 -3.11 -12.16 2.63
CA GLN A 34 -2.13 -11.18 2.14
C GLN A 34 -2.53 -10.65 0.75
N LYS A 35 -2.98 -11.54 -0.14
CA LYS A 35 -3.45 -11.17 -1.49
C LYS A 35 -4.65 -10.24 -1.43
N MET A 36 -5.69 -10.67 -0.72
CA MET A 36 -6.91 -9.87 -0.55
C MET A 36 -6.64 -8.53 0.16
N SER A 37 -5.67 -8.48 1.09
CA SER A 37 -5.26 -7.22 1.73
C SER A 37 -4.62 -6.25 0.73
N SER A 38 -3.79 -6.78 -0.19
CA SER A 38 -3.16 -5.99 -1.25
C SER A 38 -4.20 -5.44 -2.23
N GLU A 39 -5.09 -6.31 -2.71
CA GLU A 39 -6.21 -5.93 -3.58
C GLU A 39 -7.10 -4.85 -2.92
N LEU A 40 -7.43 -5.02 -1.64
CA LEU A 40 -8.24 -4.06 -0.90
C LEU A 40 -7.57 -2.68 -0.78
N ILE A 41 -6.25 -2.62 -0.60
CA ILE A 41 -5.53 -1.34 -0.54
C ILE A 41 -5.59 -0.62 -1.89
N LEU A 42 -5.34 -1.33 -2.99
CA LEU A 42 -5.43 -0.78 -4.35
C LEU A 42 -6.87 -0.33 -4.68
N GLU A 43 -7.87 -1.10 -4.25
CA GLU A 43 -9.28 -0.72 -4.36
C GLU A 43 -9.56 0.58 -3.58
N LYS A 44 -9.07 0.70 -2.33
CA LYS A 44 -9.25 1.91 -1.53
C LYS A 44 -8.56 3.13 -2.12
N ILE A 45 -7.37 2.97 -2.70
CA ILE A 45 -6.68 4.03 -3.46
C ILE A 45 -7.58 4.54 -4.59
N LYS A 46 -8.22 3.63 -5.33
CA LYS A 46 -9.14 3.97 -6.42
C LYS A 46 -10.42 4.63 -5.92
N GLU A 47 -11.03 4.08 -4.87
CA GLU A 47 -12.24 4.62 -4.24
C GLU A 47 -12.02 6.04 -3.71
N PHE A 48 -10.84 6.31 -3.15
CA PHE A 48 -10.46 7.65 -2.68
C PHE A 48 -10.03 8.60 -3.79
N GLY A 49 -10.03 8.15 -5.06
CA GLY A 49 -9.65 8.96 -6.22
C GLY A 49 -8.17 9.32 -6.28
N LEU A 50 -7.31 8.49 -5.68
CA LEU A 50 -5.89 8.79 -5.49
C LEU A 50 -4.98 8.28 -6.62
N ASN A 51 -5.50 7.65 -7.68
CA ASN A 51 -4.72 6.99 -8.74
C ASN A 51 -3.66 7.88 -9.43
N LYS A 52 -3.81 9.21 -9.38
CA LYS A 52 -2.83 10.17 -9.94
C LYS A 52 -2.09 10.97 -8.86
N SER A 53 -2.23 10.58 -7.61
CA SER A 53 -1.63 11.25 -6.45
C SER A 53 -0.30 10.60 -6.07
N ARG A 54 0.51 11.31 -5.27
CA ARG A 54 1.70 10.73 -4.64
C ARG A 54 1.24 9.82 -3.49
N ILE A 55 1.41 8.52 -3.66
CA ILE A 55 0.99 7.50 -2.69
C ILE A 55 2.23 6.76 -2.20
N ILE A 56 2.23 6.41 -0.91
CA ILE A 56 3.15 5.44 -0.32
C ILE A 56 2.30 4.35 0.35
N VAL A 57 2.55 3.10 -0.02
CA VAL A 57 2.09 1.93 0.74
C VAL A 57 3.31 1.35 1.43
N MET A 58 3.24 1.21 2.76
CA MET A 58 4.38 0.77 3.56
C MET A 58 3.93 -0.06 4.76
N GLY A 59 4.91 -0.65 5.46
CA GLY A 59 4.73 -1.39 6.70
C GLY A 59 5.37 -2.76 6.63
N ASP A 60 4.90 -3.68 7.46
CA ASP A 60 5.34 -5.07 7.45
C ASP A 60 4.29 -5.92 6.72
N LEU A 61 4.62 -6.27 5.48
CA LEU A 61 3.72 -7.00 4.57
C LEU A 61 3.82 -8.52 4.75
N ASN A 62 4.75 -9.03 5.57
CA ASN A 62 4.99 -10.47 5.78
C ASN A 62 5.11 -11.28 4.45
N CYS A 63 5.63 -10.65 3.40
CA CYS A 63 5.88 -11.28 2.10
C CYS A 63 7.30 -10.95 1.62
N GLU A 64 7.87 -11.88 0.86
CA GLU A 64 9.16 -11.71 0.20
C GLU A 64 8.98 -10.95 -1.11
N SER A 65 9.99 -10.19 -1.56
CA SER A 65 9.95 -9.36 -2.79
C SER A 65 9.52 -10.12 -4.05
N GLN A 66 9.81 -11.42 -4.09
CA GLN A 66 9.51 -12.34 -5.19
C GLN A 66 8.13 -13.01 -5.10
N ASP A 67 7.38 -12.78 -4.02
CA ASP A 67 6.04 -13.34 -3.83
C ASP A 67 5.05 -12.63 -4.77
N GLU A 68 4.10 -13.37 -5.36
CA GLU A 68 3.09 -12.83 -6.31
C GLU A 68 2.33 -11.62 -5.74
N LEU A 69 2.27 -11.54 -4.42
CA LEU A 69 1.67 -10.46 -3.64
C LEU A 69 2.32 -9.09 -3.90
N ILE A 70 3.64 -9.05 -3.98
CA ILE A 70 4.37 -7.82 -4.27
C ILE A 70 4.23 -7.46 -5.75
N GLN A 71 4.08 -8.45 -6.63
CA GLN A 71 3.82 -8.20 -8.05
C GLN A 71 2.53 -7.40 -8.27
N LEU A 72 1.47 -7.66 -7.49
CA LEU A 72 0.23 -6.89 -7.58
C LEU A 72 0.44 -5.40 -7.27
N PHE A 73 1.26 -5.08 -6.26
CA PHE A 73 1.62 -3.69 -6.00
C PHE A 73 2.46 -3.12 -7.14
N ARG A 74 3.38 -3.90 -7.71
CA ARG A 74 4.26 -3.47 -8.82
C ARG A 74 3.52 -3.15 -10.12
N GLU A 75 2.29 -3.64 -10.30
CA GLU A 75 1.46 -3.26 -11.44
C GLU A 75 0.99 -1.79 -11.37
N GLU A 76 0.85 -1.23 -10.17
CA GLU A 76 0.24 0.08 -9.92
C GLU A 76 1.18 1.07 -9.19
N LEU A 77 2.24 0.58 -8.55
CA LEU A 77 3.16 1.33 -7.69
C LEU A 77 4.61 0.89 -7.94
N ASP A 78 5.56 1.80 -7.74
CA ASP A 78 6.98 1.47 -7.80
C ASP A 78 7.50 0.91 -6.46
N ASP A 79 8.32 -0.15 -6.51
CA ASP A 79 8.99 -0.70 -5.32
C ASP A 79 10.21 0.15 -4.97
N ALA A 80 10.15 0.90 -3.87
CA ALA A 80 11.18 1.87 -3.47
C ALA A 80 12.60 1.29 -3.29
N ILE A 81 12.76 -0.04 -3.18
CA ILE A 81 14.08 -0.69 -3.10
C ILE A 81 14.69 -0.89 -4.51
N GLU A 82 13.86 -1.00 -5.54
CA GLU A 82 14.27 -1.29 -6.92
C GLU A 82 14.38 -0.05 -7.82
N ILE A 83 14.11 1.15 -7.29
CA ILE A 83 14.21 2.45 -7.99
C ILE A 83 15.61 3.06 -7.87
#